data_AF-A0A3P6Q7N7-F1
#
_entry.id   AF-A0A3P6Q7N7-F1
#
_cell.length_a   1.000
_cell.length_b   1.000
_cell.length_c   1.000
_cell.angle_alpha   90.00
_cell.angle_beta   90.00
_cell.angle_gamma   90.00
#
_symmetry.space_group_name_H-M   'P 1'
#
loop_
_entity.id
_entity.type
_entity.pdbx_description
1 polymer ?
#
loop_
_entity_poly.entity_id
_entity_poly.type
_entity_poly.pdbx_seq_one_letter_code
_entity_poly.pdbx_strand_id
1 'polypeptide(L)'
;MHPAIYLIAFSSVSAISLNSYWNESDTRRLSGILEVACEAVKKAELTDLDTLYHAVALLSVLPDCVLDSEIVENVILGKASSGESLYRALSIADHLKIKVDHAAFDKALTSSMKIDDDPTNLAWIMNAAAFLEKDVGAKYFDKIVNLVVQADEVDGKYLNFDSSIVTTAIAVRAIVALAEKQGRKPAVSEKKLLQMANYLLSRKHATAPKITYHLLGALKTLTDNLEFVPVVVSLEGPVEVASDQPIKIAVTNVFGEPVDVDGVRAEAFAVLNQTLISILELEPMPSDSRFWTINPDRIPIINDFVRLDIKIESKDKRLIGTTSSHVLIKRSRSIMVDDFKIGVAELGEEIPENSLKRVIAFHKIKDVLNVDSAKHLHLSFSMKYENDSYLKPHQCFVMFKHGNGHEVFYTANLVKKGRYAVDI
;
A
#
# COMPACT_ATOMS: atom_id res chain seq x y z
N MET A 1 -18.51 17.42 3.93
CA MET A 1 -18.94 17.48 2.52
C MET A 1 -18.20 16.39 1.76
N HIS A 2 -18.87 15.29 1.43
CA HIS A 2 -18.31 14.20 0.65
C HIS A 2 -18.53 14.44 -0.84
N PRO A 3 -17.51 14.17 -1.66
CA PRO A 3 -17.76 13.52 -2.94
C PRO A 3 -16.79 12.35 -3.11
N ALA A 4 -17.27 11.13 -2.79
CA ALA A 4 -16.65 9.91 -3.28
C ALA A 4 -17.17 9.69 -4.70
N ILE A 5 -16.41 10.15 -5.71
CA ILE A 5 -16.73 9.91 -7.11
C ILE A 5 -15.86 8.74 -7.59
N TYR A 6 -16.50 7.59 -7.76
CA TYR A 6 -15.91 6.38 -8.33
C TYR A 6 -15.69 6.57 -9.82
N LEU A 7 -14.51 6.16 -10.29
CA LEU A 7 -14.04 6.26 -11.68
C LEU A 7 -15.04 5.67 -12.68
N ILE A 8 -15.47 6.53 -13.60
CA ILE A 8 -16.27 6.20 -14.80
C ILE A 8 -15.37 5.41 -15.76
N ALA A 9 -15.84 4.25 -16.20
CA ALA A 9 -15.16 3.44 -17.21
C ALA A 9 -15.54 3.92 -18.62
N PHE A 10 -14.59 4.43 -19.41
CA PHE A 10 -13.94 3.75 -20.54
C PHE A 10 -13.21 4.70 -21.51
N SER A 11 -12.21 4.09 -22.18
CA SER A 11 -11.46 4.49 -23.38
C SER A 11 -10.95 5.94 -23.46
N SER A 12 -9.63 6.05 -23.30
CA SER A 12 -8.76 7.15 -23.73
C SER A 12 -9.15 8.55 -23.24
N VAL A 13 -8.23 9.16 -22.49
CA VAL A 13 -8.26 10.52 -21.97
C VAL A 13 -8.94 10.62 -20.60
N SER A 14 -8.11 10.71 -19.55
CA SER A 14 -8.39 11.12 -18.16
C SER A 14 -8.42 9.99 -17.13
N ALA A 15 -7.23 9.67 -16.61
CA ALA A 15 -7.10 9.06 -15.29
C ALA A 15 -7.35 10.16 -14.24
N ILE A 16 -8.38 9.99 -13.41
CA ILE A 16 -8.63 10.90 -12.28
C ILE A 16 -7.77 10.41 -11.11
N SER A 17 -6.78 11.22 -10.75
CA SER A 17 -5.98 11.04 -9.54
C SER A 17 -6.83 11.30 -8.31
N LEU A 18 -7.02 10.30 -7.45
CA LEU A 18 -7.76 10.42 -6.19
C LEU A 18 -6.95 11.10 -5.07
N ASN A 19 -5.82 11.75 -5.38
CA ASN A 19 -4.81 12.08 -4.37
C ASN A 19 -4.63 13.57 -4.03
N SER A 20 -5.54 14.46 -4.42
CA SER A 20 -5.50 15.86 -3.95
C SER A 20 -6.80 16.62 -4.20
N TYR A 21 -7.27 17.35 -3.17
CA TYR A 21 -8.30 18.41 -3.14
C TYR A 21 -9.16 18.58 -4.41
N TRP A 22 -10.38 18.04 -4.34
CA TRP A 22 -11.45 18.22 -5.33
C TRP A 22 -11.90 19.69 -5.38
N ASN A 23 -11.98 20.29 -6.56
CA ASN A 23 -12.44 21.68 -6.72
C ASN A 23 -13.58 21.82 -7.76
N GLU A 24 -14.16 23.02 -7.85
CA GLU A 24 -15.30 23.32 -8.73
C GLU A 24 -15.01 23.10 -10.23
N SER A 25 -13.74 23.18 -10.64
CA SER A 25 -13.33 22.89 -12.02
C SER A 25 -13.33 21.39 -12.31
N ASP A 26 -13.04 20.54 -11.32
CA ASP A 26 -13.17 19.09 -11.42
C ASP A 26 -14.65 18.70 -11.55
N THR A 27 -15.54 19.37 -10.82
CA THR A 27 -16.99 19.20 -10.94
C THR A 27 -17.51 19.51 -12.35
N ARG A 28 -17.08 20.63 -12.95
CA ARG A 28 -17.50 21.02 -14.32
C ARG A 28 -16.92 20.10 -15.40
N ARG A 29 -15.69 19.61 -15.23
CA ARG A 29 -15.11 18.62 -16.16
C ARG A 29 -15.85 17.29 -16.07
N LEU A 30 -16.20 16.86 -14.87
CA LEU A 30 -16.99 15.65 -14.65
C LEU A 30 -18.40 15.77 -15.23
N SER A 31 -19.09 16.90 -15.07
CA SER A 31 -20.44 17.07 -15.64
C SER A 31 -20.46 16.92 -17.17
N GLY A 32 -19.48 17.50 -17.88
CA GLY A 32 -19.37 17.32 -19.34
C GLY A 32 -19.06 15.88 -19.76
N ILE A 33 -18.26 15.14 -18.98
CA ILE A 33 -17.99 13.72 -19.22
C ILE A 33 -19.26 12.88 -18.99
N LEU A 34 -20.04 13.19 -17.97
CA LEU A 34 -21.30 12.50 -17.63
C LEU A 34 -22.37 12.67 -18.71
N GLU A 35 -22.49 13.87 -19.30
CA GLU A 35 -23.40 14.13 -20.44
C GLU A 35 -23.01 13.31 -21.67
N VAL A 36 -21.73 13.29 -22.04
CA VAL A 36 -21.22 12.50 -23.17
C VAL A 36 -21.43 10.99 -22.94
N ALA A 37 -21.23 10.52 -21.71
CA ALA A 37 -21.47 9.12 -21.35
C ALA A 37 -22.95 8.74 -21.50
N CYS A 38 -23.89 9.60 -21.08
CA CYS A 38 -25.31 9.34 -21.26
C CYS A 38 -25.72 9.32 -22.74
N GLU A 39 -25.18 10.22 -23.57
CA GLU A 39 -25.41 10.16 -25.01
C GLU A 39 -24.89 8.87 -25.65
N ALA A 40 -23.70 8.41 -25.22
CA ALA A 40 -23.12 7.16 -25.72
C ALA A 40 -24.00 5.97 -25.37
N VAL A 41 -24.55 5.91 -24.15
CA VAL A 41 -25.49 4.86 -23.72
C VAL A 41 -26.76 4.87 -24.56
N LYS A 42 -27.33 6.05 -24.85
CA LYS A 42 -28.54 6.17 -25.69
C LYS A 42 -28.32 5.77 -27.15
N LYS A 43 -27.10 5.93 -27.66
CA LYS A 43 -26.71 5.59 -29.05
C LYS A 43 -26.19 4.16 -29.20
N ALA A 44 -25.93 3.46 -28.11
CA ALA A 44 -25.36 2.11 -28.13
C ALA A 44 -26.39 1.08 -28.66
N GLU A 45 -25.91 0.13 -29.46
CA GLU A 45 -26.72 -1.01 -29.88
C GLU A 45 -26.78 -2.05 -28.75
N LEU A 46 -27.88 -2.06 -28.00
CA LEU A 46 -28.07 -2.91 -26.81
C LEU A 46 -28.47 -4.36 -27.15
N THR A 47 -27.85 -4.94 -28.18
CA THR A 47 -28.23 -6.28 -28.71
C THR A 47 -27.40 -7.43 -28.13
N ASP A 48 -26.28 -7.11 -27.48
CA ASP A 48 -25.41 -8.04 -26.80
C ASP A 48 -25.31 -7.74 -25.29
N LEU A 49 -25.05 -8.80 -24.52
CA LEU A 49 -25.07 -8.76 -23.07
C LEU A 49 -23.92 -7.93 -22.47
N ASP A 50 -22.78 -7.82 -23.17
CA ASP A 50 -21.60 -7.09 -22.68
C ASP A 50 -21.86 -5.58 -22.76
N THR A 51 -22.29 -5.11 -23.93
CA THR A 51 -22.70 -3.71 -24.15
C THR A 51 -23.83 -3.32 -23.21
N LEU A 52 -24.87 -4.16 -23.07
CA LEU A 52 -25.99 -3.89 -22.17
C LEU A 52 -25.54 -3.82 -20.71
N TYR A 53 -24.67 -4.72 -20.26
CA TYR A 53 -24.14 -4.70 -18.89
C TYR A 53 -23.39 -3.39 -18.60
N HIS A 54 -22.52 -2.96 -19.52
CA HIS A 54 -21.76 -1.72 -19.35
C HIS A 54 -22.66 -0.48 -19.41
N ALA A 55 -23.66 -0.46 -20.30
CA ALA A 55 -24.64 0.61 -20.39
C ALA A 55 -25.44 0.75 -19.08
N VAL A 56 -25.95 -0.35 -18.55
CA VAL A 56 -26.72 -0.35 -17.28
C VAL A 56 -25.84 0.00 -16.08
N ALA A 57 -24.59 -0.46 -16.05
CA ALA A 57 -23.64 -0.05 -15.03
C ALA A 57 -23.40 1.48 -15.04
N LEU A 58 -23.32 2.11 -16.22
CA LEU A 58 -23.23 3.57 -16.33
C LEU A 58 -24.50 4.29 -15.86
N LEU A 59 -25.69 3.73 -16.12
CA LEU A 59 -26.94 4.31 -15.61
C LEU A 59 -26.98 4.41 -14.08
N SER A 60 -26.38 3.43 -13.38
CA SER A 60 -26.38 3.42 -11.91
C SER A 60 -25.69 4.64 -11.29
N VAL A 61 -24.83 5.32 -12.05
CA VAL A 61 -24.13 6.55 -11.64
C VAL A 61 -24.64 7.80 -12.37
N LEU A 62 -25.58 7.63 -13.30
CA LEU A 62 -26.19 8.67 -14.13
C LEU A 62 -27.72 8.67 -13.93
N PRO A 63 -28.23 9.17 -12.79
CA PRO A 63 -29.66 9.07 -12.44
C PRO A 63 -30.60 9.76 -13.43
N ASP A 64 -30.12 10.76 -14.18
CA ASP A 64 -30.91 11.47 -15.20
C ASP A 64 -30.87 10.79 -16.59
N CYS A 65 -30.15 9.68 -16.72
CA CYS A 65 -30.07 8.90 -17.95
C CYS A 65 -31.03 7.70 -17.87
N VAL A 66 -31.98 7.61 -18.81
CA VAL A 66 -32.99 6.54 -18.85
C VAL A 66 -32.81 5.73 -20.13
N LEU A 67 -32.83 4.40 -20.01
CA LEU A 67 -32.90 3.44 -21.12
C LEU A 67 -34.33 2.95 -21.32
N ASP A 68 -34.67 2.63 -22.57
CA ASP A 68 -35.95 1.99 -22.91
C ASP A 68 -35.97 0.55 -22.38
N SER A 69 -36.94 0.23 -21.51
CA SER A 69 -37.05 -1.03 -20.78
C SER A 69 -37.42 -2.24 -21.63
N GLU A 70 -37.98 -2.03 -22.84
CA GLU A 70 -38.51 -3.12 -23.67
C GLU A 70 -37.42 -3.95 -24.39
N ILE A 71 -36.20 -3.43 -24.50
CA ILE A 71 -35.06 -4.06 -25.21
C ILE A 71 -34.37 -5.16 -24.36
N VAL A 72 -34.59 -5.16 -23.05
CA VAL A 72 -33.65 -5.78 -22.09
C VAL A 72 -33.97 -7.25 -21.78
N GLU A 73 -35.25 -7.63 -21.67
CA GLU A 73 -35.63 -8.97 -21.19
C GLU A 73 -35.16 -10.11 -22.11
N ASN A 74 -35.20 -9.91 -23.43
CA ASN A 74 -34.79 -10.93 -24.41
C ASN A 74 -33.28 -11.19 -24.44
N VAL A 75 -32.46 -10.17 -24.11
CA VAL A 75 -30.99 -10.28 -24.11
C VAL A 75 -30.49 -11.02 -22.86
N ILE A 76 -31.14 -10.83 -21.72
CA ILE A 76 -30.79 -11.45 -20.43
C ILE A 76 -30.93 -12.99 -20.48
N LEU A 77 -31.99 -13.50 -21.12
CA LEU A 77 -32.32 -14.93 -21.09
C LEU A 77 -31.71 -15.76 -22.22
N GLY A 78 -31.36 -15.14 -23.36
CA GLY A 78 -31.00 -15.86 -24.58
C GLY A 78 -29.52 -16.26 -24.75
N LYS A 79 -28.59 -15.69 -23.97
CA LYS A 79 -27.14 -15.77 -24.28
C LYS A 79 -26.21 -16.10 -23.10
N ALA A 80 -26.72 -16.30 -21.89
CA ALA A 80 -25.88 -16.52 -20.71
C ALA A 80 -25.59 -18.02 -20.47
N SER A 81 -24.31 -18.40 -20.44
CA SER A 81 -23.87 -19.79 -20.24
C SER A 81 -22.60 -19.95 -19.40
N SER A 82 -21.74 -18.93 -19.38
CA SER A 82 -20.59 -18.83 -18.47
C SER A 82 -20.97 -18.11 -17.17
N GLY A 83 -20.22 -18.33 -16.09
CA GLY A 83 -20.39 -17.61 -14.83
C GLY A 83 -20.39 -16.10 -15.02
N GLU A 84 -19.51 -15.57 -15.87
CA GLU A 84 -19.41 -14.13 -16.16
C GLU A 84 -20.70 -13.61 -16.83
N SER A 85 -21.17 -14.29 -17.87
CA SER A 85 -22.41 -13.91 -18.56
C SER A 85 -23.64 -14.02 -17.64
N LEU A 86 -23.71 -15.05 -16.79
CA LEU A 86 -24.79 -15.22 -15.82
C LEU A 86 -24.78 -14.13 -14.74
N TYR A 87 -23.59 -13.77 -14.23
CA TYR A 87 -23.43 -12.63 -13.33
C TYR A 87 -23.91 -11.32 -13.97
N ARG A 88 -23.50 -11.06 -15.22
CA ARG A 88 -23.89 -9.83 -15.94
C ARG A 88 -25.41 -9.76 -16.13
N ALA A 89 -26.03 -10.87 -16.54
CA ALA A 89 -27.47 -10.99 -16.71
C ALA A 89 -28.23 -10.70 -15.40
N LEU A 90 -27.82 -11.32 -14.28
CA LEU A 90 -28.44 -11.08 -12.97
C LEU A 90 -28.20 -9.66 -12.45
N SER A 91 -27.00 -9.10 -12.67
CA SER A 91 -26.68 -7.73 -12.29
C SER A 91 -27.50 -6.70 -13.07
N ILE A 92 -27.70 -6.91 -14.37
CA ILE A 92 -28.60 -6.08 -15.18
C ILE A 92 -30.02 -6.16 -14.63
N ALA A 93 -30.53 -7.37 -14.40
CA ALA A 93 -31.88 -7.58 -13.90
C ALA A 93 -32.10 -6.88 -12.55
N ASP A 94 -31.14 -6.98 -11.62
CA ASP A 94 -31.23 -6.30 -10.33
C ASP A 94 -31.20 -4.77 -10.46
N HIS A 95 -30.32 -4.21 -11.30
CA HIS A 95 -30.25 -2.76 -11.51
C HIS A 95 -31.53 -2.20 -12.13
N LEU A 96 -32.11 -2.92 -13.09
CA LEU A 96 -33.35 -2.53 -13.77
C LEU A 96 -34.62 -2.99 -13.06
N LYS A 97 -34.49 -3.68 -11.92
CA LYS A 97 -35.61 -4.26 -11.14
C LYS A 97 -36.51 -5.19 -11.95
N ILE A 98 -35.92 -5.89 -12.92
CA ILE A 98 -36.59 -6.92 -13.72
C ILE A 98 -36.65 -8.21 -12.90
N LYS A 99 -37.83 -8.81 -12.83
CA LYS A 99 -37.99 -10.11 -12.19
C LYS A 99 -37.40 -11.20 -13.06
N VAL A 100 -36.57 -12.04 -12.47
CA VAL A 100 -35.92 -13.18 -13.12
C VAL A 100 -36.37 -14.49 -12.48
N ASP A 101 -36.33 -15.56 -13.26
CA ASP A 101 -36.52 -16.92 -12.75
C ASP A 101 -35.24 -17.40 -12.05
N HIS A 102 -35.20 -17.26 -10.71
CA HIS A 102 -34.08 -17.70 -9.90
C HIS A 102 -33.80 -19.21 -10.02
N ALA A 103 -34.80 -20.05 -10.28
CA ALA A 103 -34.60 -21.49 -10.44
C ALA A 103 -33.92 -21.81 -11.79
N ALA A 104 -34.26 -21.07 -12.85
CA ALA A 104 -33.57 -21.19 -14.12
C ALA A 104 -32.09 -20.76 -14.02
N PHE A 105 -31.82 -19.62 -13.35
CA PHE A 105 -30.45 -19.17 -13.11
C PHE A 105 -29.67 -20.12 -12.21
N ASP A 106 -30.30 -20.68 -11.19
CA ASP A 106 -29.70 -21.70 -10.32
C ASP A 106 -29.23 -22.93 -11.11
N LYS A 107 -30.09 -23.42 -12.01
CA LYS A 107 -29.76 -24.54 -12.91
C LYS A 107 -28.62 -24.19 -13.86
N ALA A 108 -28.61 -22.97 -14.41
CA ALA A 108 -27.57 -22.50 -15.32
C ALA A 108 -26.21 -22.34 -14.61
N LEU A 109 -26.19 -21.73 -13.42
CA LEU A 109 -25.00 -21.59 -12.58
C LEU A 109 -24.45 -22.95 -12.14
N THR A 110 -25.34 -23.87 -11.75
CA THR A 110 -24.94 -25.24 -11.38
C THR A 110 -24.34 -25.99 -12.58
N SER A 111 -24.85 -25.74 -13.79
CA SER A 111 -24.33 -26.35 -15.02
C SER A 111 -22.98 -25.74 -15.42
N SER A 112 -22.85 -24.41 -15.35
CA SER A 112 -21.59 -23.70 -15.63
C SER A 112 -20.47 -24.17 -14.70
N MET A 113 -20.74 -24.32 -13.41
CA MET A 113 -19.79 -24.81 -12.41
C MET A 113 -19.32 -26.26 -12.66
N LYS A 114 -20.14 -27.09 -13.34
CA LYS A 114 -19.76 -28.48 -13.69
C LYS A 114 -18.92 -28.55 -14.95
N ILE A 115 -19.09 -27.58 -15.84
CA ILE A 115 -18.37 -27.50 -17.13
C ILE A 115 -16.97 -26.94 -16.90
N ASP A 116 -16.86 -25.92 -16.05
CA ASP A 116 -15.63 -25.19 -15.80
C ASP A 116 -15.53 -24.85 -14.30
N ASP A 117 -14.57 -25.48 -13.63
CA ASP A 117 -14.28 -25.29 -12.21
C ASP A 117 -13.05 -24.40 -11.96
N ASP A 118 -12.59 -23.68 -12.99
CA ASP A 118 -11.50 -22.72 -12.84
C ASP A 118 -11.87 -21.61 -11.83
N PRO A 119 -10.88 -21.04 -11.13
CA PRO A 119 -11.15 -20.03 -10.11
C PRO A 119 -11.91 -18.81 -10.63
N THR A 120 -11.72 -18.44 -11.89
CA THR A 120 -12.35 -17.27 -12.51
C THR A 120 -13.83 -17.52 -12.70
N ASN A 121 -14.22 -18.65 -13.30
CA ASN A 121 -15.61 -19.01 -13.47
C ASN A 121 -16.30 -19.22 -12.12
N LEU A 122 -15.65 -19.90 -11.16
CA LEU A 122 -16.19 -20.06 -9.81
C LEU A 122 -16.45 -18.72 -9.10
N ALA A 123 -15.50 -17.78 -9.18
CA ALA A 123 -15.68 -16.45 -8.59
C ALA A 123 -16.84 -15.69 -9.26
N TRP A 124 -16.99 -15.78 -10.58
CA TRP A 124 -18.14 -15.20 -11.27
C TRP A 124 -19.47 -15.83 -10.87
N ILE A 125 -19.53 -17.15 -10.77
CA ILE A 125 -20.71 -17.90 -10.31
C ILE A 125 -21.11 -17.47 -8.91
N MET A 126 -20.15 -17.30 -8.00
CA MET A 126 -20.42 -16.87 -6.63
C MET A 126 -20.89 -15.40 -6.56
N ASN A 127 -20.33 -14.51 -7.39
CA ASN A 127 -20.88 -13.15 -7.52
C ASN A 127 -22.31 -13.18 -8.06
N ALA A 128 -22.60 -14.03 -9.05
CA ALA A 128 -23.95 -14.19 -9.61
C ALA A 128 -24.94 -14.71 -8.54
N ALA A 129 -24.51 -15.70 -7.74
CA ALA A 129 -25.32 -16.28 -6.68
C ALA A 129 -25.72 -15.28 -5.58
N ALA A 130 -24.98 -14.18 -5.41
CA ALA A 130 -25.34 -13.12 -4.47
C ALA A 130 -26.65 -12.38 -4.85
N PHE A 131 -27.06 -12.45 -6.12
CA PHE A 131 -28.34 -11.88 -6.58
C PHE A 131 -29.54 -12.80 -6.32
N LEU A 132 -29.34 -14.12 -6.22
CA LEU A 132 -30.42 -15.09 -6.01
C LEU A 132 -31.10 -14.92 -4.64
N GLU A 133 -32.23 -15.60 -4.43
CA GLU A 133 -32.81 -15.71 -3.08
C GLU A 133 -31.87 -16.42 -2.10
N LYS A 134 -32.02 -16.14 -0.79
CA LYS A 134 -31.06 -16.59 0.23
C LYS A 134 -30.94 -18.12 0.27
N ASP A 135 -32.06 -18.82 0.25
CA ASP A 135 -32.16 -20.28 0.27
C ASP A 135 -31.52 -20.90 -0.99
N VAL A 136 -31.76 -20.33 -2.16
CA VAL A 136 -31.14 -20.78 -3.42
C VAL A 136 -29.64 -20.52 -3.43
N GLY A 137 -29.21 -19.34 -2.99
CA GLY A 137 -27.82 -18.92 -2.93
C GLY A 137 -26.96 -19.67 -1.89
N ALA A 138 -27.58 -20.27 -0.87
CA ALA A 138 -26.87 -20.86 0.27
C ALA A 138 -25.86 -21.96 -0.13
N LYS A 139 -26.22 -22.80 -1.12
CA LYS A 139 -25.32 -23.86 -1.59
C LYS A 139 -24.05 -23.35 -2.27
N TYR A 140 -24.08 -22.14 -2.82
CA TYR A 140 -22.89 -21.51 -3.42
C TYR A 140 -21.98 -20.93 -2.35
N PHE A 141 -22.57 -20.43 -1.26
CA PHE A 141 -21.81 -19.94 -0.11
C PHE A 141 -20.97 -21.07 0.49
N ASP A 142 -21.56 -22.25 0.68
CA ASP A 142 -20.83 -23.41 1.22
C ASP A 142 -19.71 -23.90 0.27
N LYS A 143 -19.75 -23.51 -1.02
CA LYS A 143 -18.73 -23.80 -2.03
C LYS A 143 -17.62 -22.75 -2.10
N ILE A 144 -17.69 -21.64 -1.38
CA ILE A 144 -16.60 -20.64 -1.33
C ILE A 144 -15.27 -21.29 -0.93
N VAL A 145 -15.30 -22.28 -0.04
CA VAL A 145 -14.10 -23.03 0.35
C VAL A 145 -13.40 -23.67 -0.87
N ASN A 146 -14.15 -24.16 -1.86
CA ASN A 146 -13.59 -24.76 -3.08
C ASN A 146 -12.89 -23.73 -3.97
N LEU A 147 -13.31 -22.47 -3.93
CA LEU A 147 -12.59 -21.38 -4.59
C LEU A 147 -11.33 -21.03 -3.80
N VAL A 148 -11.45 -20.85 -2.48
CA VAL A 148 -10.33 -20.40 -1.62
C VAL A 148 -9.17 -21.41 -1.57
N VAL A 149 -9.42 -22.71 -1.73
CA VAL A 149 -8.34 -23.73 -1.75
C VAL A 149 -7.53 -23.74 -3.04
N GLN A 150 -8.01 -23.09 -4.10
CA GLN A 150 -7.29 -22.95 -5.38
C GLN A 150 -6.39 -21.72 -5.42
N ALA A 151 -6.33 -20.94 -4.34
CA ALA A 151 -5.46 -19.77 -4.25
C ALA A 151 -4.08 -20.16 -3.69
N ASP A 152 -3.05 -19.54 -4.25
CA ASP A 152 -1.65 -19.74 -3.91
C ASP A 152 -1.19 -18.73 -2.85
N GLU A 153 -0.57 -19.23 -1.79
CA GLU A 153 0.06 -18.39 -0.76
C GLU A 153 1.48 -18.03 -1.19
N VAL A 154 1.81 -16.73 -1.18
CA VAL A 154 3.15 -16.22 -1.52
C VAL A 154 3.76 -15.52 -0.31
N ASP A 155 4.93 -16.00 0.12
CA ASP A 155 5.73 -15.49 1.24
C ASP A 155 4.97 -15.30 2.56
N GLY A 156 3.86 -16.00 2.76
CA GLY A 156 2.96 -15.82 3.90
C GLY A 156 2.23 -14.47 3.93
N LYS A 157 2.46 -13.60 2.95
CA LYS A 157 1.95 -12.21 2.89
C LYS A 157 0.79 -12.04 1.92
N TYR A 158 0.76 -12.83 0.87
CA TYR A 158 -0.19 -12.71 -0.21
C TYR A 158 -0.93 -14.03 -0.43
N LEU A 159 -2.16 -13.91 -0.91
CA LEU A 159 -2.98 -15.02 -1.37
C LEU A 159 -3.59 -14.58 -2.69
N ASN A 160 -3.33 -15.30 -3.77
CA ASN A 160 -3.77 -14.93 -5.11
C ASN A 160 -4.15 -16.14 -5.95
N PHE A 161 -4.76 -15.87 -7.09
CA PHE A 161 -4.96 -16.89 -8.11
C PHE A 161 -3.96 -16.62 -9.22
N ASP A 162 -3.21 -17.65 -9.62
CA ASP A 162 -2.16 -17.54 -10.65
C ASP A 162 -2.70 -17.09 -12.02
N SER A 163 -4.02 -17.21 -12.26
CA SER A 163 -4.63 -16.81 -13.52
C SER A 163 -4.57 -15.29 -13.76
N SER A 164 -4.95 -14.46 -12.78
CA SER A 164 -4.83 -12.99 -12.88
C SER A 164 -5.17 -12.25 -11.59
N ILE A 165 -4.73 -10.99 -11.49
CA ILE A 165 -5.22 -10.04 -10.49
C ILE A 165 -6.75 -9.84 -10.55
N VAL A 166 -7.33 -9.92 -11.75
CA VAL A 166 -8.79 -9.78 -11.93
C VAL A 166 -9.49 -10.92 -11.21
N THR A 167 -8.98 -12.15 -11.34
CA THR A 167 -9.49 -13.34 -10.65
C THR A 167 -9.52 -13.16 -9.14
N THR A 168 -8.40 -12.71 -8.55
CA THR A 168 -8.36 -12.41 -7.11
C THR A 168 -9.35 -11.31 -6.71
N ALA A 169 -9.47 -10.25 -7.52
CA ALA A 169 -10.40 -9.16 -7.24
C ALA A 169 -11.87 -9.63 -7.28
N ILE A 170 -12.28 -10.36 -8.32
CA ILE A 170 -13.65 -10.88 -8.40
C ILE A 170 -13.93 -11.93 -7.32
N ALA A 171 -12.94 -12.73 -6.91
CA ALA A 171 -13.07 -13.69 -5.83
C ALA A 171 -13.31 -13.00 -4.47
N VAL A 172 -12.53 -11.97 -4.14
CA VAL A 172 -12.73 -11.16 -2.92
C VAL A 172 -14.15 -10.57 -2.91
N ARG A 173 -14.57 -9.97 -4.02
CA ARG A 173 -15.92 -9.44 -4.17
C ARG A 173 -16.99 -10.51 -3.96
N ALA A 174 -16.80 -11.71 -4.55
CA ALA A 174 -17.75 -12.82 -4.43
C ALA A 174 -17.91 -13.28 -2.97
N ILE A 175 -16.77 -13.44 -2.29
CA ILE A 175 -16.69 -13.90 -0.90
C ILE A 175 -17.48 -12.94 0.00
N VAL A 176 -17.26 -11.63 -0.14
CA VAL A 176 -17.93 -10.61 0.68
C VAL A 176 -19.42 -10.52 0.29
N ALA A 177 -19.73 -10.34 -0.99
CA ALA A 177 -21.11 -10.14 -1.45
C ALA A 177 -22.04 -11.32 -1.10
N LEU A 178 -21.54 -12.56 -1.26
CA LEU A 178 -22.33 -13.74 -0.93
C LEU A 178 -22.47 -13.92 0.59
N ALA A 179 -21.46 -13.55 1.38
CA ALA A 179 -21.55 -13.53 2.83
C ALA A 179 -22.60 -12.55 3.34
N GLU A 180 -22.61 -11.33 2.81
CA GLU A 180 -23.61 -10.31 3.13
C GLU A 180 -25.02 -10.77 2.75
N LYS A 181 -25.17 -11.32 1.54
CA LYS A 181 -26.44 -11.86 1.09
C LYS A 181 -26.98 -12.93 2.04
N GLN A 182 -26.11 -13.81 2.52
CA GLN A 182 -26.48 -14.88 3.45
C GLN A 182 -26.61 -14.39 4.90
N GLY A 183 -26.14 -13.19 5.24
CA GLY A 183 -26.06 -12.70 6.62
C GLY A 183 -25.14 -13.58 7.48
N ARG A 184 -24.05 -14.08 6.89
CA ARG A 184 -23.06 -14.97 7.52
C ARG A 184 -21.68 -14.32 7.43
N LYS A 185 -20.78 -14.70 8.32
CA LYS A 185 -19.34 -14.40 8.19
C LYS A 185 -18.80 -14.92 6.85
N PRO A 186 -17.90 -14.19 6.17
CA PRO A 186 -17.23 -14.71 4.98
C PRO A 186 -16.67 -16.10 5.20
N ALA A 187 -16.89 -17.02 4.24
CA ALA A 187 -16.42 -18.40 4.31
C ALA A 187 -14.90 -18.52 3.98
N VAL A 188 -14.11 -17.66 4.63
CA VAL A 188 -12.65 -17.55 4.52
C VAL A 188 -12.12 -17.09 5.89
N SER A 189 -10.89 -17.46 6.25
CA SER A 189 -10.30 -16.95 7.49
C SER A 189 -9.87 -15.48 7.35
N GLU A 190 -9.84 -14.76 8.47
CA GLU A 190 -9.35 -13.36 8.52
C GLU A 190 -7.96 -13.22 7.88
N LYS A 191 -7.03 -14.13 8.23
CA LYS A 191 -5.68 -14.16 7.65
C LYS A 191 -5.71 -14.24 6.12
N LYS A 192 -6.51 -15.15 5.56
CA LYS A 192 -6.58 -15.35 4.10
C LYS A 192 -7.19 -14.14 3.39
N LEU A 193 -8.22 -13.52 3.98
CA LEU A 193 -8.80 -12.30 3.41
C LEU A 193 -7.80 -11.13 3.48
N LEU A 194 -7.05 -10.98 4.57
CA LEU A 194 -5.97 -9.99 4.69
C LEU A 194 -4.86 -10.23 3.64
N GLN A 195 -4.47 -11.49 3.41
CA GLN A 195 -3.48 -11.84 2.38
C GLN A 195 -3.97 -11.49 0.96
N MET A 196 -5.25 -11.71 0.66
CA MET A 196 -5.86 -11.26 -0.61
C MET A 196 -5.91 -9.73 -0.70
N ALA A 197 -6.29 -9.04 0.38
CA ALA A 197 -6.31 -7.57 0.42
C ALA A 197 -4.92 -6.97 0.21
N ASN A 198 -3.89 -7.54 0.86
CA ASN A 198 -2.48 -7.15 0.66
C ASN A 198 -2.04 -7.38 -0.79
N TYR A 199 -2.44 -8.50 -1.41
CA TYR A 199 -2.13 -8.78 -2.80
C TYR A 199 -2.71 -7.69 -3.71
N LEU A 200 -3.97 -7.32 -3.52
CA LEU A 200 -4.63 -6.27 -4.28
C LEU A 200 -3.98 -4.90 -4.06
N LEU A 201 -3.73 -4.51 -2.80
CA LEU A 201 -3.11 -3.23 -2.45
C LEU A 201 -1.70 -3.07 -3.02
N SER A 202 -0.91 -4.14 -3.09
CA SER A 202 0.43 -4.07 -3.67
C SER A 202 0.43 -3.87 -5.18
N ARG A 203 -0.73 -3.98 -5.85
CA ARG A 203 -0.95 -3.67 -7.27
C ARG A 203 -1.84 -2.44 -7.48
N LYS A 204 -1.96 -1.55 -6.48
CA LYS A 204 -2.74 -0.30 -6.58
C LYS A 204 -2.38 0.64 -7.74
N HIS A 205 -1.22 0.42 -8.37
CA HIS A 205 -0.74 1.18 -9.53
C HIS A 205 -1.08 0.52 -10.88
N ALA A 206 -2.09 -0.36 -10.93
CA ALA A 206 -2.59 -0.90 -12.18
C ALA A 206 -3.08 0.22 -13.13
N THR A 207 -2.71 0.16 -14.40
CA THR A 207 -3.03 1.18 -15.40
C THR A 207 -4.08 0.74 -16.41
N ALA A 208 -4.27 -0.57 -16.60
CA ALA A 208 -5.29 -1.09 -17.50
C ALA A 208 -6.69 -0.83 -16.92
N PRO A 209 -7.63 -0.22 -17.67
CA PRO A 209 -8.95 0.15 -17.14
C PRO A 209 -9.73 -1.03 -16.57
N LYS A 210 -9.78 -2.17 -17.26
CA LYS A 210 -10.46 -3.39 -16.79
C LYS A 210 -9.89 -3.89 -15.46
N ILE A 211 -8.56 -3.93 -15.34
CA ILE A 211 -7.89 -4.36 -14.10
C ILE A 211 -8.22 -3.39 -12.97
N THR A 212 -8.11 -2.09 -13.24
CA THR A 212 -8.37 -1.02 -12.26
C THR A 212 -9.81 -1.08 -11.75
N TYR A 213 -10.78 -1.28 -12.65
CA TYR A 213 -12.19 -1.44 -12.29
C TYR A 213 -12.41 -2.60 -11.31
N HIS A 214 -11.91 -3.80 -11.62
CA HIS A 214 -12.09 -4.94 -10.74
C HIS A 214 -11.34 -4.77 -9.41
N LEU A 215 -10.10 -4.25 -9.47
CA LEU A 215 -9.28 -3.98 -8.29
C LEU A 215 -9.98 -3.01 -7.33
N LEU A 216 -10.45 -1.87 -7.83
CA LEU A 216 -11.15 -0.87 -7.03
C LEU A 216 -12.49 -1.40 -6.51
N GLY A 217 -13.25 -2.14 -7.34
CA GLY A 217 -14.50 -2.76 -6.91
C GLY A 217 -14.30 -3.75 -5.77
N ALA A 218 -13.26 -4.59 -5.84
CA ALA A 218 -12.91 -5.51 -4.77
C ALA A 218 -12.50 -4.79 -3.49
N LEU A 219 -11.55 -3.85 -3.57
CA LEU A 219 -11.13 -3.06 -2.42
C LEU A 219 -12.30 -2.26 -1.83
N LYS A 220 -13.24 -1.77 -2.64
CA LYS A 220 -14.43 -1.08 -2.14
C LYS A 220 -15.27 -1.98 -1.23
N THR A 221 -15.50 -3.24 -1.60
CA THR A 221 -16.23 -4.19 -0.72
C THR A 221 -15.54 -4.44 0.62
N LEU A 222 -14.26 -4.09 0.76
CA LEU A 222 -13.49 -4.21 2.00
C LEU A 222 -13.49 -2.92 2.83
N THR A 223 -14.04 -1.81 2.34
CA THR A 223 -14.05 -0.52 3.09
C THR A 223 -15.09 -0.47 4.20
N ASP A 224 -16.25 -1.07 3.97
CA ASP A 224 -17.36 -1.18 4.92
C ASP A 224 -18.21 -2.38 4.49
N ASN A 225 -18.17 -3.44 5.30
CA ASN A 225 -18.99 -4.63 5.14
C ASN A 225 -19.42 -5.13 6.51
N LEU A 226 -20.28 -6.15 6.54
CA LEU A 226 -20.89 -6.61 7.79
C LEU A 226 -19.93 -7.30 8.77
N GLU A 227 -18.75 -7.76 8.34
CA GLU A 227 -17.99 -8.76 9.11
C GLU A 227 -16.47 -8.58 9.10
N PHE A 228 -15.81 -8.37 7.96
CA PHE A 228 -14.35 -8.32 7.86
C PHE A 228 -13.88 -7.08 7.09
N VAL A 229 -13.58 -6.01 7.81
CA VAL A 229 -13.07 -4.73 7.30
C VAL A 229 -11.58 -4.62 7.61
N PRO A 230 -10.68 -4.77 6.63
CA PRO A 230 -9.24 -4.65 6.84
C PRO A 230 -8.80 -3.24 7.24
N VAL A 231 -7.99 -3.17 8.29
CA VAL A 231 -7.30 -1.93 8.69
C VAL A 231 -5.91 -1.88 8.07
N VAL A 232 -5.59 -0.74 7.47
CA VAL A 232 -4.30 -0.41 6.88
C VAL A 232 -3.55 0.50 7.83
N VAL A 233 -2.29 0.14 8.09
CA VAL A 233 -1.36 0.94 8.88
C VAL A 233 -0.19 1.35 7.99
N SER A 234 0.13 2.65 7.98
CA SER A 234 1.29 3.15 7.23
C SER A 234 1.99 4.29 7.95
N LEU A 235 3.30 4.41 7.74
CA LEU A 235 4.08 5.57 8.15
C LEU A 235 3.80 6.72 7.17
N GLU A 236 3.42 7.88 7.71
CA GLU A 236 3.30 9.11 6.94
C GLU A 236 4.63 9.86 6.96
N GLY A 237 5.20 10.10 5.78
CA GLY A 237 6.50 10.72 5.61
C GLY A 237 7.66 9.71 5.49
N PRO A 238 8.91 10.21 5.59
CA PRO A 238 10.09 9.38 5.40
C PRO A 238 10.31 8.40 6.57
N VAL A 239 11.00 7.28 6.29
CA VAL A 239 11.48 6.34 7.31
C VAL A 239 12.46 7.02 8.28
N GLU A 240 13.20 8.02 7.79
CA GLU A 240 14.07 8.85 8.62
C GLU A 240 13.24 9.85 9.42
N VAL A 241 13.31 9.74 10.74
CA VAL A 241 12.54 10.57 11.67
C VAL A 241 13.43 11.68 12.21
N ALA A 242 13.01 12.91 11.97
CA ALA A 242 13.59 14.10 12.59
C ALA A 242 13.14 14.22 14.06
N SER A 243 14.03 14.67 14.94
CA SER A 243 13.71 14.77 16.38
C SER A 243 12.70 15.88 16.71
N ASP A 244 12.50 16.84 15.81
CA ASP A 244 11.62 18.00 15.98
C ASP A 244 10.21 17.80 15.41
N GLN A 245 9.94 16.67 14.75
CA GLN A 245 8.65 16.36 14.14
C GLN A 245 8.06 15.08 14.73
N PRO A 246 6.74 15.05 15.03
CA PRO A 246 6.09 13.84 15.48
C PRO A 246 6.12 12.77 14.38
N ILE A 247 6.34 11.52 14.78
CA ILE A 247 6.12 10.36 13.89
C ILE A 247 4.61 10.26 13.68
N LYS A 248 4.18 10.24 12.43
CA LYS A 248 2.77 10.14 12.05
C LYS A 248 2.48 8.75 11.48
N ILE A 249 1.55 8.05 12.09
CA ILE A 249 1.05 6.74 11.65
C ILE A 249 -0.37 6.93 11.16
N ALA A 250 -0.63 6.58 9.91
CA ALA A 250 -1.98 6.52 9.37
C ALA A 250 -2.62 5.17 9.75
N VAL A 251 -3.84 5.22 10.27
CA VAL A 251 -4.72 4.08 10.54
C VAL A 251 -6.00 4.29 9.74
N THR A 252 -6.14 3.55 8.64
CA THR A 252 -7.19 3.78 7.64
C THR A 252 -7.79 2.47 7.16
N ASN A 253 -8.84 2.53 6.35
CA ASN A 253 -9.27 1.38 5.57
C ASN A 253 -8.41 1.25 4.30
N VAL A 254 -8.74 0.28 3.44
CA VAL A 254 -8.03 0.01 2.18
C VAL A 254 -8.06 1.15 1.16
N PHE A 255 -8.91 2.17 1.36
CA PHE A 255 -9.03 3.37 0.54
C PHE A 255 -8.35 4.60 1.14
N GLY A 256 -7.76 4.48 2.33
CA GLY A 256 -7.16 5.63 3.02
C GLY A 256 -8.18 6.51 3.75
N GLU A 257 -9.42 6.02 3.93
CA GLU A 257 -10.45 6.69 4.72
C GLU A 257 -10.25 6.36 6.21
N PRO A 258 -10.60 7.29 7.13
CA PRO A 258 -10.46 7.04 8.56
C PRO A 258 -11.31 5.86 9.03
N VAL A 259 -10.80 5.13 10.01
CA VAL A 259 -11.51 4.03 10.68
C VAL A 259 -11.75 4.42 12.14
N ASP A 260 -12.93 4.13 12.65
CA ASP A 260 -13.28 4.39 14.04
C ASP A 260 -12.60 3.36 14.97
N VAL A 261 -11.65 3.83 15.77
CA VAL A 261 -10.83 3.01 16.67
C VAL A 261 -10.74 3.70 18.03
N ASP A 262 -10.75 2.91 19.11
CA ASP A 262 -10.72 3.41 20.48
C ASP A 262 -9.30 3.77 20.94
N GLY A 263 -8.27 3.15 20.36
CA GLY A 263 -6.88 3.39 20.73
C GLY A 263 -5.88 2.77 19.77
N VAL A 264 -4.67 3.33 19.74
CA VAL A 264 -3.55 2.80 18.98
C VAL A 264 -2.31 2.80 19.86
N ARG A 265 -1.64 1.66 19.92
CA ARG A 265 -0.38 1.50 20.65
C ARG A 265 0.65 0.78 19.79
N ALA A 266 1.91 0.91 20.16
CA ALA A 266 3.01 0.25 19.48
C ALA A 266 3.92 -0.50 20.47
N GLU A 267 4.55 -1.55 19.97
CA GLU A 267 5.74 -2.16 20.57
C GLU A 267 6.94 -1.82 19.69
N ALA A 268 8.03 -1.34 20.30
CA ALA A 268 9.24 -0.96 19.57
C ALA A 268 10.32 -2.04 19.73
N PHE A 269 10.87 -2.48 18.60
CA PHE A 269 11.93 -3.49 18.53
C PHE A 269 13.10 -2.97 17.70
N ALA A 270 14.32 -3.37 18.06
CA ALA A 270 15.43 -3.34 17.10
C ALA A 270 15.22 -4.41 16.03
N VAL A 271 15.87 -4.29 14.87
CA VAL A 271 15.72 -5.25 13.75
C VAL A 271 16.00 -6.70 14.17
N LEU A 272 16.91 -6.91 15.12
CA LEU A 272 17.22 -8.23 15.70
C LEU A 272 16.17 -8.73 16.71
N ASN A 273 14.95 -8.20 16.69
CA ASN A 273 13.84 -8.51 17.59
C ASN A 273 14.13 -8.27 19.09
N GLN A 274 15.13 -7.44 19.41
CA GLN A 274 15.33 -6.98 20.79
C GLN A 274 14.27 -5.95 21.12
N THR A 275 13.47 -6.21 22.16
CA THR A 275 12.48 -5.25 22.65
C THR A 275 13.18 -4.00 23.19
N LEU A 276 12.78 -2.84 22.67
CA LEU A 276 13.20 -1.52 23.15
C LEU A 276 12.13 -0.93 24.06
N ILE A 277 10.86 -1.06 23.68
CA ILE A 277 9.68 -0.56 24.43
C ILE A 277 8.54 -1.56 24.25
N SER A 278 7.93 -1.97 25.36
CA SER A 278 6.81 -2.93 25.36
C SER A 278 5.44 -2.28 25.21
N ILE A 279 5.28 -0.99 25.55
CA ILE A 279 4.02 -0.28 25.39
C ILE A 279 4.31 1.19 25.07
N LEU A 280 3.89 1.63 23.89
CA LEU A 280 3.99 2.99 23.42
C LEU A 280 2.62 3.45 22.93
N GLU A 281 1.87 4.14 23.78
CA GLU A 281 0.57 4.72 23.41
C GLU A 281 0.73 5.85 22.38
N LEU A 282 -0.06 5.82 21.31
CA LEU A 282 -0.11 6.89 20.30
C LEU A 282 -1.23 7.89 20.63
N GLU A 283 -1.02 9.14 20.26
CA GLU A 283 -2.00 10.20 20.45
C GLU A 283 -2.75 10.50 19.15
N PRO A 284 -4.10 10.53 19.14
CA PRO A 284 -4.85 10.84 17.94
C PRO A 284 -4.61 12.29 17.52
N MET A 285 -4.47 12.54 16.22
CA MET A 285 -4.25 13.89 15.71
C MET A 285 -5.58 14.65 15.61
N PRO A 286 -5.78 15.79 16.31
CA PRO A 286 -7.07 16.47 16.36
C PRO A 286 -7.55 16.99 15.00
N SER A 287 -6.63 17.31 14.09
CA SER A 287 -6.94 17.89 12.79
C SER A 287 -7.35 16.86 11.73
N ASP A 288 -7.04 15.57 11.93
CA ASP A 288 -7.32 14.52 10.96
C ASP A 288 -7.31 13.15 11.66
N SER A 289 -8.50 12.55 11.73
CA SER A 289 -8.76 11.30 12.47
C SER A 289 -8.06 10.06 11.89
N ARG A 290 -7.43 10.18 10.71
CA ARG A 290 -6.62 9.11 10.13
C ARG A 290 -5.29 8.94 10.84
N PHE A 291 -4.77 9.99 11.47
CA PHE A 291 -3.40 10.00 11.94
C PHE A 291 -3.28 9.91 13.46
N TRP A 292 -2.28 9.15 13.86
CA TRP A 292 -1.86 8.90 15.23
C TRP A 292 -0.39 9.27 15.36
N THR A 293 -0.02 9.88 16.48
CA THR A 293 1.29 10.51 16.62
C THR A 293 2.09 9.96 17.79
N ILE A 294 3.41 9.91 17.59
CA ILE A 294 4.40 9.56 18.61
C ILE A 294 5.45 10.65 18.63
N ASN A 295 5.76 11.19 19.80
CA ASN A 295 6.96 11.99 19.97
C ASN A 295 8.21 11.08 19.80
N PRO A 296 9.11 11.36 18.82
CA PRO A 296 10.30 10.55 18.58
C PRO A 296 11.16 10.31 19.82
N ASP A 297 11.17 11.24 20.78
CA ASP A 297 11.97 11.14 22.00
C ASP A 297 11.50 10.04 22.95
N ARG A 298 10.28 9.55 22.78
CA ARG A 298 9.78 8.37 23.49
C ARG A 298 10.47 7.09 23.00
N ILE A 299 11.16 7.11 21.86
CA ILE A 299 11.83 5.95 21.26
C ILE A 299 13.35 6.11 21.37
N PRO A 300 14.07 5.14 21.99
CA PRO A 300 15.52 5.14 22.07
C PRO A 300 16.20 5.31 20.71
N ILE A 301 17.27 6.10 20.69
CA ILE A 301 18.13 6.21 19.51
C ILE A 301 19.10 5.02 19.50
N ILE A 302 19.02 4.20 18.46
CA ILE A 302 19.92 3.07 18.21
C ILE A 302 20.60 3.20 16.85
N ASN A 303 21.72 2.51 16.66
CA ASN A 303 22.45 2.48 15.39
C ASN A 303 21.84 1.46 14.39
N ASP A 304 20.52 1.39 14.31
CA ASP A 304 19.77 0.48 13.43
C ASP A 304 18.35 1.03 13.17
N PHE A 305 17.55 0.34 12.36
CA PHE A 305 16.13 0.61 12.25
C PHE A 305 15.38 0.15 13.51
N VAL A 306 14.34 0.89 13.86
CA VAL A 306 13.36 0.50 14.87
C VAL A 306 12.10 0.04 14.16
N ARG A 307 11.67 -1.18 14.43
CA ARG A 307 10.37 -1.71 14.01
C ARG A 307 9.33 -1.35 15.06
N LEU A 308 8.25 -0.70 14.64
CA LEU A 308 7.08 -0.43 15.46
C LEU A 308 5.97 -1.40 15.06
N ASP A 309 5.67 -2.36 15.93
CA ASP A 309 4.54 -3.27 15.75
C ASP A 309 3.29 -2.59 16.30
N ILE A 310 2.37 -2.25 15.42
CA ILE A 310 1.19 -1.43 15.72
C ILE A 310 0.04 -2.33 16.14
N LYS A 311 -0.60 -1.99 17.25
CA LYS A 311 -1.78 -2.63 17.81
C LYS A 311 -2.92 -1.62 17.88
N ILE A 312 -4.04 -1.97 17.29
CA ILE A 312 -5.24 -1.14 17.20
C ILE A 312 -6.31 -1.75 18.10
N GLU A 313 -6.92 -0.92 18.93
CA GLU A 313 -8.01 -1.28 19.81
C GLU A 313 -9.30 -0.68 19.26
N SER A 314 -10.33 -1.51 19.09
CA SER A 314 -11.64 -1.05 18.63
C SER A 314 -12.74 -1.96 19.15
N LYS A 315 -13.89 -1.37 19.48
CA LYS A 315 -15.16 -2.04 19.76
C LYS A 315 -15.80 -2.62 18.50
N ASP A 316 -15.45 -2.11 17.32
CA ASP A 316 -15.93 -2.66 16.06
C ASP A 316 -15.22 -3.98 15.76
N LYS A 317 -15.93 -5.08 16.06
CA LYS A 317 -15.46 -6.45 15.85
C LYS A 317 -15.27 -6.81 14.38
N ARG A 318 -15.72 -5.96 13.46
CA ARG A 318 -15.53 -6.16 12.03
C ARG A 318 -14.10 -5.85 11.59
N LEU A 319 -13.37 -5.04 12.36
CA LEU A 319 -12.02 -4.64 12.01
C LEU A 319 -11.03 -5.81 12.16
N ILE A 320 -10.33 -6.12 11.08
CA ILE A 320 -9.30 -7.17 11.03
C ILE A 320 -7.94 -6.59 10.65
N GLY A 321 -6.85 -7.28 11.02
CA GLY A 321 -5.49 -6.79 10.79
C GLY A 321 -4.99 -5.81 11.86
N THR A 322 -5.63 -5.78 13.03
CA THR A 322 -5.36 -4.82 14.10
C THR A 322 -4.05 -5.07 14.86
N THR A 323 -3.36 -6.20 14.68
CA THR A 323 -2.13 -6.53 15.43
C THR A 323 -0.97 -7.05 14.57
N SER A 324 -1.17 -7.22 13.26
CA SER A 324 -0.17 -7.84 12.35
C SER A 324 0.68 -6.82 11.59
N SER A 325 0.42 -5.53 11.79
CA SER A 325 1.01 -4.46 11.01
C SER A 325 2.22 -3.87 11.72
N HIS A 326 3.25 -3.53 10.95
CA HIS A 326 4.45 -2.87 11.47
C HIS A 326 4.97 -1.81 10.51
N VAL A 327 5.63 -0.80 11.07
CA VAL A 327 6.37 0.21 10.30
C VAL A 327 7.83 0.23 10.73
N LEU A 328 8.71 0.65 9.83
CA LEU A 328 10.12 0.86 10.13
C LEU A 328 10.39 2.36 10.23
N ILE A 329 11.12 2.75 11.26
CA ILE A 329 11.66 4.10 11.40
C ILE A 329 13.16 4.04 11.64
N LYS A 330 13.86 5.14 11.35
CA LYS A 330 15.26 5.34 11.69
C LYS A 330 15.44 6.73 12.25
N ARG A 331 15.98 6.82 13.46
CA ARG A 331 16.37 8.12 14.03
C ARG A 331 17.80 8.43 13.62
N SER A 332 17.98 9.54 12.92
CA SER A 332 19.31 10.04 12.58
C SER A 332 19.90 10.86 13.73
N ARG A 333 21.23 10.90 13.78
CA ARG A 333 21.99 11.75 14.70
C ARG A 333 22.97 12.60 13.92
N SER A 334 23.14 13.84 14.34
CA SER A 334 24.25 14.65 13.87
C SER A 334 25.56 14.05 14.35
N ILE A 335 26.56 14.16 13.49
CA ILE A 335 27.92 13.71 13.74
C ILE A 335 28.85 14.91 13.64
N MET A 336 29.92 14.90 14.42
CA MET A 336 30.94 15.93 14.41
C MET A 336 32.30 15.30 14.12
N VAL A 337 33.06 15.94 13.24
CA VAL A 337 34.49 15.69 13.09
C VAL A 337 35.23 16.66 13.99
N ASP A 338 35.99 16.12 14.93
CA ASP A 338 36.75 16.85 15.93
C ASP A 338 38.25 16.52 15.82
N ASP A 339 39.10 17.39 16.34
CA ASP A 339 40.57 17.26 16.35
C ASP A 339 41.18 16.82 15.00
N PHE A 340 40.65 17.33 13.87
CA PHE A 340 41.21 17.01 12.57
C PHE A 340 42.59 17.67 12.41
N LYS A 341 43.61 16.85 12.19
CA LYS A 341 45.02 17.18 12.09
C LYS A 341 45.62 16.58 10.82
N ILE A 342 46.48 17.34 10.16
CA ILE A 342 47.21 16.91 8.96
C ILE A 342 48.66 17.37 9.02
N GLY A 343 49.60 16.52 8.60
CA GLY A 343 51.02 16.85 8.55
C GLY A 343 51.80 15.97 7.59
N VAL A 344 53.00 16.42 7.25
CA VAL A 344 53.91 15.74 6.33
C VAL A 344 55.27 15.64 7.00
N ALA A 345 55.92 14.49 6.90
CA ALA A 345 57.30 14.29 7.37
C ALA A 345 58.07 13.38 6.43
N GLU A 346 59.39 13.33 6.61
CA GLU A 346 60.27 12.44 5.85
C GLU A 346 59.93 10.97 6.15
N LEU A 347 60.15 10.09 5.17
CA LEU A 347 59.85 8.68 5.29
C LEU A 347 60.71 8.04 6.40
N GLY A 348 60.07 7.41 7.38
CA GLY A 348 60.75 6.78 8.53
C GLY A 348 60.91 7.67 9.76
N GLU A 349 60.52 8.95 9.69
CA GLU A 349 60.43 9.83 10.86
C GLU A 349 59.00 9.81 11.45
N GLU A 350 58.88 9.90 12.78
CA GLU A 350 57.58 10.17 13.39
C GLU A 350 57.22 11.64 13.25
N ILE A 351 55.95 11.96 12.96
CA ILE A 351 55.47 13.34 12.89
C ILE A 351 55.19 13.84 14.32
N PRO A 352 55.93 14.83 14.86
CA PRO A 352 55.66 15.37 16.17
C PRO A 352 54.24 15.99 16.24
N GLU A 353 53.51 15.78 17.33
CA GLU A 353 52.11 16.24 17.41
C GLU A 353 51.97 17.77 17.27
N ASN A 354 53.01 18.53 17.62
CA ASN A 354 53.07 19.98 17.50
C ASN A 354 53.33 20.49 16.07
N SER A 355 53.79 19.62 15.15
CA SER A 355 53.97 19.97 13.73
C SER A 355 52.70 19.70 12.89
N LEU A 356 51.72 19.00 13.45
CA LEU A 356 50.43 18.76 12.82
C LEU A 356 49.60 20.05 12.76
N LYS A 357 49.10 20.36 11.56
CA LYS A 357 48.19 21.49 11.33
C LYS A 357 46.76 21.06 11.67
N ARG A 358 46.12 21.78 12.59
CA ARG A 358 44.70 21.59 12.90
C ARG A 358 43.83 22.18 11.80
N VAL A 359 42.82 21.44 11.38
CA VAL A 359 41.83 21.82 10.38
C VAL A 359 40.46 21.90 11.05
N ILE A 360 39.79 23.03 10.94
CA ILE A 360 38.43 23.18 11.42
C ILE A 360 37.49 22.53 10.39
N ALA A 361 36.48 21.79 10.86
CA ALA A 361 35.48 21.20 9.98
C ALA A 361 34.90 22.27 9.03
N PHE A 362 34.69 21.89 7.76
CA PHE A 362 34.22 22.78 6.68
C PHE A 362 35.14 23.96 6.34
N HIS A 363 36.40 23.96 6.78
CA HIS A 363 37.39 24.99 6.43
C HIS A 363 38.58 24.39 5.67
N LYS A 364 39.25 25.24 4.88
CA LYS A 364 40.50 24.88 4.17
C LYS A 364 41.71 25.34 4.98
N ILE A 365 42.77 24.54 4.97
CA ILE A 365 44.10 25.02 5.39
C ILE A 365 44.61 26.04 4.37
N LYS A 366 45.35 27.06 4.85
CA LYS A 366 45.89 28.12 3.99
C LYS A 366 47.05 27.63 3.13
N ASP A 367 47.83 26.69 3.66
CA ASP A 367 49.06 26.23 3.04
C ASP A 367 48.81 24.99 2.17
N VAL A 368 49.45 24.95 1.01
CA VAL A 368 49.56 23.75 0.20
C VAL A 368 50.63 22.84 0.81
N LEU A 369 50.29 21.59 1.07
CA LEU A 369 51.22 20.58 1.55
C LEU A 369 51.87 19.89 0.36
N ASN A 370 53.20 19.93 0.29
CA ASN A 370 53.97 19.26 -0.75
C ASN A 370 54.45 17.89 -0.24
N VAL A 371 53.99 16.83 -0.90
CA VAL A 371 54.34 15.45 -0.61
C VAL A 371 54.98 14.86 -1.87
N ASP A 372 56.16 14.27 -1.71
CA ASP A 372 56.90 13.58 -2.76
C ASP A 372 57.26 12.16 -2.29
N SER A 373 58.02 11.40 -3.08
CA SER A 373 58.39 10.02 -2.74
C SER A 373 59.28 9.86 -1.51
N ALA A 374 59.87 10.95 -0.99
CA ALA A 374 60.68 10.93 0.22
C ALA A 374 59.87 11.25 1.49
N LYS A 375 58.59 11.61 1.34
CA LYS A 375 57.72 12.04 2.44
C LYS A 375 56.49 11.16 2.56
N HIS A 376 55.94 11.12 3.76
CA HIS A 376 54.63 10.52 4.03
C HIS A 376 53.66 11.58 4.57
N LEU A 377 52.37 11.37 4.29
CA LEU A 377 51.28 12.23 4.73
C LEU A 377 50.52 11.54 5.86
N HIS A 378 50.44 12.21 7.01
CA HIS A 378 49.63 11.76 8.14
C HIS A 378 48.35 12.60 8.24
N LEU A 379 47.20 11.93 8.36
CA LEU A 379 45.93 12.54 8.73
C LEU A 379 45.39 11.84 9.97
N SER A 380 44.88 12.61 10.94
CA SER A 380 44.11 12.04 12.04
C SER A 380 42.96 12.94 12.47
N PHE A 381 41.86 12.34 12.89
CA PHE A 381 40.65 13.05 13.36
C PHE A 381 39.87 12.15 14.31
N SER A 382 38.96 12.74 15.08
CA SER A 382 37.98 12.01 15.89
C SER A 382 36.58 12.21 15.35
N MET A 383 35.76 11.17 15.41
CA MET A 383 34.33 11.27 15.09
C MET A 383 33.52 11.12 16.39
N LYS A 384 32.62 12.05 16.62
CA LYS A 384 31.78 12.10 17.83
C LYS A 384 30.32 12.35 17.48
N TYR A 385 29.43 11.91 18.35
CA TYR A 385 28.05 12.39 18.39
C TYR A 385 27.97 13.73 19.15
N GLU A 386 26.82 14.40 19.10
CA GLU A 386 26.58 15.66 19.84
C GLU A 386 26.79 15.55 21.36
N ASN A 387 26.62 14.36 21.93
CA ASN A 387 26.85 14.10 23.36
C ASN A 387 28.32 13.77 23.69
N ASP A 388 29.25 14.11 22.80
CA ASP A 388 30.71 13.84 22.88
C ASP A 388 31.12 12.36 22.93
N SER A 389 30.17 11.42 22.83
CA SER A 389 30.52 10.01 22.73
C SER A 389 31.13 9.68 21.36
N TYR A 390 32.12 8.80 21.35
CA TYR A 390 32.83 8.44 20.14
C TYR A 390 31.95 7.64 19.18
N LEU A 391 31.92 8.06 17.93
CA LEU A 391 31.24 7.39 16.84
C LEU A 391 32.20 6.42 16.15
N LYS A 392 31.74 5.18 15.94
CA LYS A 392 32.39 4.21 15.05
C LYS A 392 31.54 4.06 13.79
N PRO A 393 31.82 4.79 12.69
CA PRO A 393 31.10 4.57 11.44
C PRO A 393 31.35 3.17 10.89
N HIS A 394 30.43 2.71 10.04
CA HIS A 394 30.61 1.46 9.29
C HIS A 394 31.82 1.52 8.35
N GLN A 395 32.02 2.67 7.69
CA GLN A 395 33.16 2.96 6.82
C GLN A 395 33.58 4.42 6.95
N CYS A 396 34.88 4.68 6.80
CA CYS A 396 35.45 6.02 6.81
C CYS A 396 36.57 6.09 5.78
N PHE A 397 36.48 7.06 4.86
CA PHE A 397 37.43 7.22 3.76
C PHE A 397 37.95 8.65 3.68
N VAL A 398 39.21 8.80 3.29
CA VAL A 398 39.82 10.06 2.88
C VAL A 398 39.92 10.05 1.36
N MET A 399 39.30 11.04 0.71
CA MET A 399 39.29 11.20 -0.74
C MET A 399 40.29 12.26 -1.17
N PHE A 400 41.20 11.90 -2.07
CA PHE A 400 42.06 12.83 -2.80
C PHE A 400 41.48 13.02 -4.19
N LYS A 401 41.23 14.28 -4.56
CA LYS A 401 40.69 14.65 -5.86
C LYS A 401 41.69 15.52 -6.61
N HIS A 402 42.11 15.06 -7.77
CA HIS A 402 42.97 15.83 -8.66
C HIS A 402 42.16 16.88 -9.44
N GLY A 403 42.82 17.96 -9.86
CA GLY A 403 42.15 19.08 -10.58
C GLY A 403 41.50 18.68 -11.91
N ASN A 404 41.91 17.56 -12.52
CA ASN A 404 41.28 17.00 -13.71
C ASN A 404 40.05 16.12 -13.42
N GLY A 405 39.67 15.94 -12.15
CA GLY A 405 38.52 15.15 -11.73
C GLY A 405 38.81 13.71 -11.32
N HIS A 406 40.05 13.21 -11.43
CA HIS A 406 40.40 11.87 -10.93
C HIS A 406 40.36 11.82 -9.39
N GLU A 407 39.88 10.71 -8.82
CA GLU A 407 39.69 10.52 -7.38
C GLU A 407 40.36 9.23 -6.89
N VAL A 408 40.97 9.28 -5.70
CA VAL A 408 41.55 8.13 -4.99
C VAL A 408 41.06 8.13 -3.55
N PHE A 409 40.70 6.95 -3.04
CA PHE A 409 40.17 6.77 -1.69
C PHE A 409 41.13 5.94 -0.84
N TYR A 410 41.40 6.41 0.38
CA TYR A 410 42.14 5.67 1.41
C TYR A 410 41.22 5.41 2.61
N THR A 411 41.26 4.19 3.13
CA THR A 411 40.48 3.82 4.32
C THR A 411 41.12 4.43 5.57
N ALA A 412 40.31 5.15 6.37
CA ALA A 412 40.74 5.65 7.66
C ALA A 412 40.56 4.59 8.75
N ASN A 413 41.66 4.22 9.39
CA ASN A 413 41.71 3.15 10.38
C ASN A 413 41.46 3.70 11.78
N LEU A 414 40.66 2.99 12.58
CA LEU A 414 40.45 3.31 13.99
C LEU A 414 41.74 3.02 14.76
N VAL A 415 42.35 4.06 15.34
CA VAL A 415 43.56 3.94 16.16
C VAL A 415 43.20 3.69 17.63
N LYS A 416 42.47 4.62 18.25
CA LYS A 416 42.09 4.55 19.68
C LYS A 416 40.90 5.45 19.99
N LYS A 417 39.94 4.99 20.80
CA LYS A 417 38.82 5.79 21.34
C LYS A 417 38.22 6.75 20.30
N GLY A 418 37.70 6.23 19.18
CA GLY A 418 37.07 7.04 18.12
C GLY A 418 37.99 7.97 17.32
N ARG A 419 39.31 7.90 17.51
CA ARG A 419 40.31 8.55 16.67
C ARG A 419 40.65 7.66 15.48
N TYR A 420 40.57 8.24 14.30
CA TYR A 420 40.88 7.66 13.00
C TYR A 420 42.16 8.27 12.47
N ALA A 421 42.94 7.47 11.73
CA ALA A 421 44.12 7.95 11.04
C ALA A 421 44.30 7.29 9.67
N VAL A 422 45.01 8.01 8.80
CA VAL A 422 45.51 7.52 7.51
C VAL A 422 46.96 7.98 7.39
N ASP A 423 47.84 7.04 7.06
CA ASP A 423 49.22 7.28 6.68
C ASP A 423 49.38 6.88 5.22
N ILE A 424 49.89 7.80 4.39
CA ILE A 424 50.00 7.66 2.93
C ILE A 424 51.43 7.88 2.49
#